data_AF-A0A2Z2KEG7-F1
#
_entry.id   AF-A0A2Z2KEG7-F1
#
_cell.length_a   1.000
_cell.length_b   1.000
_cell.length_c   1.000
_cell.angle_alpha   90.00
_cell.angle_beta   90.00
_cell.angle_gamma   90.00
#
_symmetry.space_group_name_H-M   'P 1'
#
loop_
_entity.id
_entity.type
_entity.pdbx_description
1 polymer ?
#
loop_
_entity_poly.entity_id
_entity_poly.type
_entity_poly.pdbx_seq_one_letter_code
_entity_poly.pdbx_strand_id
1 'polypeptide(L)'
;MRKLIFIKSMLYISSIILLHVVLIYFLKMWVEEWGKSMLIELRMTYILPLLLLSFNCFLCLRKRFLKYLKAWIITSTIPSLFILFSIKVNLDLVKSNNAENMIGVTFPNYYVELVYFFPIFYFIIQNIFLLVLIFKLRKEKNH
;
A
#
# COMPACT_ATOMS: atom_id res chain seq x y z
N MET A 1 -18.89 22.21 -3.70
CA MET A 1 -17.78 21.78 -2.79
C MET A 1 -17.55 20.26 -2.73
N ARG A 2 -18.57 19.40 -2.51
CA ARG A 2 -18.37 17.94 -2.38
C ARG A 2 -17.75 17.26 -3.62
N LYS A 3 -18.18 17.64 -4.83
CA LYS A 3 -17.62 17.12 -6.10
C LYS A 3 -16.11 17.39 -6.23
N LEU A 4 -15.65 18.57 -5.80
CA LEU A 4 -14.25 18.97 -5.87
C LEU A 4 -13.37 18.19 -4.89
N ILE A 5 -13.89 17.85 -3.71
CA ILE A 5 -13.22 16.97 -2.74
C ILE A 5 -13.07 15.55 -3.32
N PHE A 6 -14.14 15.03 -3.94
CA PHE A 6 -14.10 13.71 -4.56
C PHE A 6 -13.05 13.63 -5.67
N ILE A 7 -13.03 14.60 -6.60
CA ILE A 7 -12.04 14.65 -7.68
C ILE A 7 -10.61 14.73 -7.12
N LYS A 8 -10.36 15.60 -6.12
CA LYS A 8 -9.06 15.68 -5.47
C LYS A 8 -8.65 14.36 -4.81
N SER A 9 -9.57 13.71 -4.11
CA SER A 9 -9.33 12.42 -3.47
C SER A 9 -8.92 11.38 -4.52
N MET A 10 -9.66 11.30 -5.62
CA MET A 10 -9.34 10.37 -6.72
C MET A 10 -7.94 10.65 -7.29
N LEU A 11 -7.59 11.91 -7.55
CA LEU A 11 -6.24 12.26 -8.04
C LEU A 11 -5.13 11.82 -7.07
N TYR A 12 -5.30 12.04 -5.77
CA TYR A 12 -4.31 11.61 -4.77
C TYR A 12 -4.18 10.09 -4.71
N ILE A 13 -5.31 9.38 -4.65
CA ILE A 13 -5.33 7.91 -4.59
C ILE A 13 -4.70 7.32 -5.87
N SER A 14 -5.10 7.81 -7.05
CA SER A 14 -4.53 7.38 -8.33
C SER A 14 -3.03 7.66 -8.41
N SER A 15 -2.55 8.79 -7.89
CA SER A 15 -1.12 9.10 -7.86
C SER A 15 -0.33 8.10 -7.01
N ILE A 16 -0.87 7.70 -5.86
CA ILE A 16 -0.24 6.68 -5.00
C ILE A 16 -0.26 5.32 -5.68
N ILE A 17 -1.40 4.90 -6.25
CA ILE A 17 -1.48 3.62 -6.97
C ILE A 17 -0.49 3.59 -8.14
N LEU A 18 -0.45 4.66 -8.93
CA LEU A 18 0.47 4.78 -10.06
C LEU A 18 1.93 4.69 -9.61
N LEU A 19 2.29 5.37 -8.51
CA LEU A 19 3.62 5.27 -7.92
C LEU A 19 3.99 3.81 -7.60
N HIS A 20 3.10 3.06 -6.95
CA HIS A 20 3.35 1.65 -6.61
C HIS A 20 3.50 0.77 -7.86
N VAL A 21 2.64 0.95 -8.86
CA VAL A 21 2.73 0.21 -10.13
C VAL A 21 4.06 0.50 -10.84
N VAL A 22 4.46 1.78 -10.90
CA VAL A 22 5.74 2.20 -11.49
C VAL A 22 6.90 1.58 -10.72
N LEU A 23 6.87 1.56 -9.38
CA LEU A 23 7.92 0.94 -8.57
C LEU A 23 8.02 -0.57 -8.79
N ILE A 24 6.90 -1.28 -8.77
CA ILE A 24 6.85 -2.73 -9.04
C ILE A 24 7.44 -3.01 -10.43
N TYR A 25 7.11 -2.17 -11.41
CA TYR A 25 7.66 -2.26 -12.76
C TYR A 25 9.18 -1.99 -12.77
N PHE A 26 9.65 -0.86 -12.24
CA PHE A 26 11.08 -0.52 -12.21
C PHE A 26 11.93 -1.55 -11.48
N LEU A 27 11.41 -2.13 -10.39
CA LEU A 27 12.09 -3.17 -9.62
C LEU A 27 12.06 -4.54 -10.32
N LYS A 28 11.43 -4.65 -11.51
CA LYS A 28 11.26 -5.89 -12.28
C LYS A 28 10.65 -7.01 -11.43
N MET A 29 9.67 -6.64 -10.60
CA MET A 29 8.93 -7.58 -9.77
C MET A 29 7.64 -8.06 -10.45
N TRP A 30 7.47 -7.75 -11.74
CA TRP A 30 6.43 -8.35 -12.57
C TRP A 30 6.83 -9.79 -12.90
N VAL A 31 5.87 -10.71 -12.95
CA VAL A 31 6.11 -12.08 -13.40
C VAL A 31 5.40 -12.25 -14.74
N GLU A 32 6.10 -12.85 -15.70
CA GLU A 32 5.59 -13.11 -17.05
C GLU A 32 4.41 -14.10 -17.08
N GLU A 33 4.11 -14.78 -15.97
CA GLU A 33 3.09 -15.83 -15.86
C GLU A 33 1.93 -15.50 -14.90
N TRP A 34 1.51 -14.22 -14.80
CA TRP A 34 0.31 -13.89 -14.02
C TRP A 34 -0.95 -14.40 -14.71
N GLY A 35 -1.33 -15.64 -14.38
CA GLY A 35 -2.56 -16.27 -14.85
C GLY A 35 -3.83 -15.57 -14.34
N LYS A 36 -4.98 -15.90 -14.93
CA LYS A 36 -6.28 -15.32 -14.55
C LYS A 36 -6.64 -15.51 -13.07
N SER A 37 -6.24 -16.63 -12.46
CA SER A 37 -6.46 -16.90 -11.03
C SER A 37 -5.74 -15.89 -10.13
N MET A 38 -4.50 -15.54 -10.46
CA MET A 38 -3.71 -14.58 -9.70
C MET A 38 -4.29 -13.16 -9.76
N LEU A 39 -4.84 -12.75 -10.91
CA LEU A 39 -5.53 -11.46 -11.02
C LEU A 39 -6.76 -11.39 -10.10
N ILE A 40 -7.47 -12.50 -9.94
CA ILE A 40 -8.60 -12.60 -9.01
C ILE A 40 -8.11 -12.46 -7.57
N GLU A 41 -7.03 -13.17 -7.21
CA GLU A 41 -6.46 -13.09 -5.86
C GLU A 41 -5.92 -11.69 -5.53
N LEU A 42 -5.15 -11.07 -6.42
CA LEU A 42 -4.70 -9.69 -6.30
C LEU A 42 -5.87 -8.74 -6.08
N ARG A 43 -6.95 -8.90 -6.85
CA ARG A 43 -8.15 -8.08 -6.65
C ARG A 43 -8.71 -8.28 -5.25
N MET A 44 -8.85 -9.52 -4.79
CA MET A 44 -9.45 -9.82 -3.48
C MET A 44 -8.59 -9.29 -2.31
N THR A 45 -7.26 -9.39 -2.40
CA THR A 45 -6.37 -8.94 -1.31
C THR A 45 -6.18 -7.42 -1.28
N TYR A 46 -6.25 -6.73 -2.43
CA TYR A 46 -6.04 -5.28 -2.50
C TYR A 46 -7.30 -4.45 -2.31
N ILE A 47 -8.51 -4.99 -2.50
CA ILE A 47 -9.77 -4.22 -2.36
C ILE A 47 -9.85 -3.52 -0.99
N LEU A 48 -9.63 -4.26 0.09
CA LEU A 48 -9.80 -3.71 1.44
C LEU A 48 -8.76 -2.63 1.78
N PRO A 49 -7.44 -2.83 1.53
CA PRO A 49 -6.45 -1.75 1.65
C PRO A 49 -6.78 -0.52 0.80
N LEU A 50 -7.25 -0.69 -0.43
CA LEU A 50 -7.62 0.42 -1.32
C LEU A 50 -8.83 1.19 -0.83
N LEU A 51 -9.85 0.50 -0.31
CA LEU A 51 -11.01 1.15 0.30
C LEU A 51 -10.60 1.98 1.52
N LEU A 52 -9.72 1.44 2.37
CA LEU A 52 -9.24 2.13 3.56
C LEU A 52 -8.37 3.34 3.21
N LEU A 53 -7.47 3.18 2.24
CA LEU A 53 -6.68 4.27 1.67
C LEU A 53 -7.57 5.41 1.17
N SER A 54 -8.63 5.04 0.44
CA SER A 54 -9.59 5.99 -0.12
C SER A 54 -10.37 6.72 0.97
N PHE A 55 -10.84 5.97 1.98
CA PHE A 55 -11.57 6.51 3.12
C PHE A 55 -10.72 7.51 3.92
N ASN A 56 -9.47 7.16 4.23
CA ASN A 56 -8.54 8.02 4.96
C ASN A 56 -8.25 9.33 4.20
N CYS A 57 -8.00 9.24 2.89
CA CYS A 57 -7.79 10.40 2.03
C CYS A 57 -9.00 11.34 2.06
N PHE A 58 -10.19 10.76 1.84
CA PHE A 58 -11.43 11.50 1.81
C PHE A 58 -11.71 12.19 3.15
N LEU A 59 -11.47 11.51 4.28
CA LEU A 59 -11.64 12.08 5.62
C LEU A 59 -10.73 13.29 5.83
N CYS A 60 -9.44 13.18 5.47
CA CYS A 60 -8.47 14.26 5.57
C CYS A 60 -8.89 15.49 4.75
N LEU A 61 -9.32 15.29 3.50
CA LEU A 61 -9.76 16.36 2.62
C LEU A 61 -11.07 17.00 3.11
N ARG A 62 -12.04 16.19 3.53
CA ARG A 62 -13.34 16.67 4.03
C ARG A 62 -13.19 17.54 5.27
N LYS A 63 -12.27 17.19 6.16
CA LYS A 63 -12.00 17.92 7.41
C LYS A 63 -10.97 19.04 7.25
N ARG A 64 -10.44 19.25 6.02
CA ARG A 64 -9.40 20.24 5.70
C ARG A 64 -8.15 20.10 6.56
N PHE A 65 -7.85 18.88 6.97
CA PHE A 65 -6.69 18.55 7.80
C PHE A 65 -5.42 18.46 6.95
N LEU A 66 -4.89 19.60 6.49
CA LEU A 66 -3.73 19.64 5.59
C LEU A 66 -2.50 18.92 6.16
N LYS A 67 -2.23 19.05 7.47
CA LYS A 67 -1.15 18.33 8.15
C LYS A 67 -1.32 16.81 8.06
N TYR A 68 -2.54 16.32 8.26
CA TYR A 68 -2.84 14.89 8.20
C TYR A 68 -2.91 14.39 6.76
N LEU A 69 -3.30 15.22 5.78
CA LEU A 69 -3.19 14.86 4.37
C LEU A 69 -1.73 14.63 3.96
N LYS A 70 -0.80 15.51 4.40
CA LYS A 70 0.64 15.30 4.19
C LYS A 70 1.13 14.03 4.89
N ALA A 71 0.72 13.81 6.14
CA ALA A 71 1.06 12.58 6.87
C ALA A 71 0.51 11.33 6.16
N TRP A 72 -0.71 11.39 5.64
CA TRP A 72 -1.33 10.31 4.88
C TRP A 72 -0.54 9.98 3.61
N ILE A 73 -0.06 10.98 2.87
CA ILE A 73 0.83 10.74 1.71
C ILE A 73 2.09 10.03 2.16
N ILE A 74 2.73 10.50 3.23
CA ILE A 74 3.97 9.92 3.75
C ILE A 74 3.76 8.46 4.20
N THR A 75 2.74 8.19 5.01
CA THR A 75 2.44 6.84 5.51
C THR A 75 1.98 5.89 4.42
N SER A 76 1.43 6.42 3.33
CA SER A 76 0.99 5.63 2.16
C SER A 76 2.11 5.38 1.14
N THR A 77 3.29 6.00 1.28
CA THR A 77 4.37 5.93 0.28
C THR A 77 5.70 5.43 0.84
N ILE A 78 6.16 5.98 1.98
CA ILE A 78 7.48 5.63 2.52
C ILE A 78 7.53 4.18 3.00
N PRO A 79 6.57 3.68 3.80
CA PRO A 79 6.63 2.30 4.28
C PRO A 79 6.50 1.28 3.16
N SER A 80 5.65 1.57 2.16
CA SER A 80 5.46 0.70 1.02
C SER A 80 6.68 0.68 0.09
N LEU A 81 7.33 1.82 -0.13
CA LEU A 81 8.65 1.89 -0.78
C LEU A 81 9.64 0.96 -0.07
N PHE A 82 9.81 1.14 1.24
CA PHE A 82 10.76 0.36 2.03
C PHE A 82 10.49 -1.15 1.91
N ILE A 83 9.23 -1.57 1.98
CA ILE A 83 8.87 -2.98 1.80
C ILE A 83 9.18 -3.48 0.39
N LEU A 84 8.80 -2.75 -0.65
CA LEU A 84 9.05 -3.19 -2.03
C LEU A 84 10.55 -3.35 -2.29
N PHE A 85 11.37 -2.43 -1.79
CA PHE A 85 12.83 -2.56 -1.84
C PHE A 85 13.34 -3.75 -1.01
N SER A 86 12.80 -3.98 0.19
CA SER A 86 13.21 -5.08 1.06
C SER A 86 12.89 -6.45 0.46
N ILE A 87 11.69 -6.58 -0.14
CA ILE A 87 11.29 -7.78 -0.91
C ILE A 87 12.30 -8.02 -2.03
N LYS A 88 12.64 -6.98 -2.80
CA LYS A 88 13.58 -7.08 -3.91
C LYS A 88 14.97 -7.55 -3.47
N VAL A 89 15.55 -6.91 -2.44
CA VAL A 89 16.89 -7.22 -1.93
C VAL A 89 16.97 -8.65 -1.40
N ASN A 90 15.98 -9.07 -0.60
CA ASN A 90 15.97 -10.42 -0.04
C ASN A 90 15.96 -11.49 -1.14
N LEU A 91 15.20 -11.27 -2.21
CA LEU A 91 15.08 -12.25 -3.29
C LEU A 91 16.33 -12.30 -4.19
N ASP A 92 16.96 -11.16 -4.46
CA ASP A 92 18.23 -11.11 -5.20
C ASP A 92 19.35 -11.84 -4.44
N LEU A 93 19.36 -11.75 -3.10
CA LEU A 93 20.27 -12.53 -2.25
C LEU A 93 20.01 -14.04 -2.30
N VAL A 94 18.74 -14.46 -2.26
CA VAL A 94 18.35 -15.88 -2.37
C VAL A 94 18.77 -16.46 -3.72
N LYS A 95 18.58 -15.70 -4.82
CA LYS A 95 18.95 -16.12 -6.17
C LYS A 95 20.48 -16.23 -6.36
N SER A 96 21.25 -15.37 -5.70
CA SER A 96 22.71 -15.34 -5.81
C SER A 96 23.42 -16.46 -5.04
N ASN A 97 22.81 -16.99 -3.98
CA ASN A 97 23.50 -17.82 -3.00
C ASN A 97 23.29 -19.34 -3.14
N ASN A 98 22.74 -19.87 -4.25
CA ASN A 98 22.41 -21.31 -4.41
C ASN A 98 21.84 -21.90 -3.10
N ALA A 99 20.79 -21.27 -2.59
CA ALA A 99 20.40 -21.35 -1.19
C ALA A 99 19.85 -22.74 -0.78
N GLU A 100 20.73 -23.69 -0.50
CA GLU A 100 20.39 -24.97 0.15
C GLU A 100 20.11 -24.81 1.66
N ASN A 101 20.43 -23.67 2.28
CA ASN A 101 20.41 -23.53 3.75
C ASN A 101 19.66 -22.32 4.30
N MET A 102 18.85 -21.61 3.52
CA MET A 102 17.95 -20.60 4.09
C MET A 102 16.53 -21.15 4.24
N ILE A 103 16.12 -21.40 5.49
CA ILE A 103 14.73 -21.58 5.93
C ILE A 103 14.02 -20.22 5.86
N GLY A 104 14.06 -19.59 4.69
CA GLY A 104 13.19 -18.49 4.31
C GLY A 104 12.19 -19.09 3.36
N VAL A 105 10.92 -19.09 3.73
CA VAL A 105 9.83 -19.49 2.83
C VAL A 105 9.67 -18.39 1.78
N THR A 106 10.65 -18.26 0.89
CA THR A 106 10.64 -17.36 -0.27
C THR A 106 9.93 -18.10 -1.37
N PHE A 107 8.70 -17.67 -1.68
CA PHE A 107 7.90 -18.32 -2.70
C PHE A 107 8.39 -17.92 -4.09
N PRO A 108 8.24 -18.77 -5.11
CA PRO A 108 8.68 -18.44 -6.45
C PRO A 108 8.00 -17.14 -6.94
N ASN A 109 8.79 -16.29 -7.59
CA ASN A 109 8.31 -15.17 -8.40
C ASN A 109 7.50 -14.08 -7.64
N TYR A 110 7.94 -13.63 -6.46
CA TYR A 110 7.33 -12.51 -5.73
C TYR A 110 5.85 -12.71 -5.32
N TYR A 111 5.30 -13.93 -5.49
CA TYR A 111 3.87 -14.17 -5.41
C TYR A 111 3.32 -13.86 -4.02
N VAL A 112 3.87 -14.49 -2.99
CA VAL A 112 3.34 -14.34 -1.63
C VAL A 112 3.60 -12.95 -1.09
N GLU A 113 4.75 -12.38 -1.42
CA GLU A 113 5.17 -11.06 -0.99
C GLU A 113 4.26 -9.97 -1.58
N LEU A 114 3.93 -10.04 -2.88
CA LEU A 114 3.10 -9.04 -3.55
C LEU A 114 1.60 -9.29 -3.40
N VAL A 115 1.14 -10.56 -3.37
CA VAL A 115 -0.29 -10.89 -3.30
C VAL A 115 -0.82 -10.81 -1.88
N TYR A 116 -0.05 -11.24 -0.88
CA TYR A 116 -0.52 -11.35 0.51
C TYR A 116 0.19 -10.38 1.44
N PHE A 117 1.52 -10.45 1.52
CA PHE A 117 2.27 -9.69 2.53
C PHE A 117 2.14 -8.18 2.34
N PHE A 118 2.34 -7.68 1.12
CA PHE A 118 2.28 -6.26 0.81
C PHE A 118 0.88 -5.66 1.09
N PRO A 119 -0.23 -6.25 0.62
CA PRO A 119 -1.59 -5.78 0.96
C PRO A 119 -1.90 -5.79 2.45
N ILE A 120 -1.53 -6.86 3.16
CA ILE A 120 -1.78 -6.99 4.59
C ILE A 120 -1.02 -5.92 5.36
N PHE A 121 0.27 -5.73 5.04
CA PHE A 121 1.06 -4.67 5.64
C PHE A 121 0.46 -3.29 5.38
N TYR A 122 0.08 -3.03 4.12
CA TYR A 122 -0.52 -1.75 3.76
C TYR A 122 -1.84 -1.53 4.50
N PHE A 123 -2.66 -2.57 4.65
CA PHE A 123 -3.88 -2.54 5.45
C PHE A 123 -3.60 -2.17 6.91
N ILE A 124 -2.61 -2.78 7.55
CA ILE A 124 -2.23 -2.48 8.94
C ILE A 124 -1.85 -1.00 9.10
N ILE A 125 -1.00 -0.48 8.22
CA ILE A 125 -0.59 0.94 8.26
C ILE A 125 -1.78 1.88 8.10
N GLN A 126 -2.66 1.60 7.14
CA GLN A 126 -3.83 2.44 6.91
C GLN A 126 -4.82 2.38 8.09
N ASN A 127 -4.91 1.26 8.81
CA ASN A 127 -5.70 1.17 10.05
C ASN A 127 -5.09 1.99 11.17
N ILE A 128 -3.77 1.90 11.39
CA ILE A 128 -3.07 2.72 12.38
C ILE A 128 -3.29 4.21 12.08
N PHE A 129 -3.18 4.60 10.82
CA PHE A 129 -3.44 5.96 10.40
C PHE A 129 -4.90 6.39 10.65
N LEU A 130 -5.87 5.52 10.35
CA LEU A 130 -7.28 5.76 10.64
C LEU A 130 -7.52 5.98 12.13
N LEU A 131 -6.94 5.16 13.01
CA LEU A 131 -7.06 5.33 14.46
C LEU A 131 -6.56 6.72 14.89
N VAL A 132 -5.40 7.16 14.38
CA VAL A 132 -4.87 8.50 14.65
C VAL A 132 -5.86 9.60 14.22
N LEU A 133 -6.49 9.46 13.06
CA LEU A 133 -7.53 10.40 12.61
C LEU A 133 -8.76 10.41 13.53
N ILE A 134 -9.24 9.23 13.94
CA ILE A 134 -10.40 9.09 14.82
C ILE A 134 -10.11 9.75 16.18
N PHE A 135 -8.95 9.49 16.77
CA PHE A 135 -8.55 10.13 18.03
C PHE A 135 -8.54 11.66 17.92
N LYS A 136 -8.00 12.19 16.82
CA LYS A 136 -7.99 13.63 16.56
C LYS A 136 -9.41 14.19 16.43
N LEU A 137 -10.28 13.51 15.67
CA LEU A 137 -11.67 13.93 15.49
C LEU A 137 -12.48 13.92 16.78
N ARG A 138 -12.21 12.97 17.68
CA ARG A 138 -12.83 12.92 19.00
C ARG A 138 -12.40 14.11 19.87
N LYS A 139 -11.11 14.47 19.84
CA LYS A 139 -10.60 15.62 20.60
C LYS A 139 -11.22 16.94 20.16
N GLU A 140 -11.48 17.12 18.86
CA GLU A 140 -12.13 18.33 18.34
C GLU A 140 -13.63 18.42 18.66
N LYS A 141 -14.30 17.30 18.95
CA LYS A 141 -15.73 17.29 19.32
C LYS A 141 -15.95 17.60 20.81
N ASN A 142 -14.94 17.39 21.64
CA ASN A 142 -15.01 17.58 23.09
C ASN A 142 -14.50 18.96 23.55
N HIS A 143 -14.17 19.85 22.61
CA HIS A 143 -13.81 21.26 22.82
C HIS A 143 -14.85 22.14 22.12
#